data_AF-A0A925KXR5-F1
#
_entry.id   AF-A0A925KXR5-F1
#
_cell.length_a   1.000
_cell.length_b   1.000
_cell.length_c   1.000
_cell.angle_alpha   90.00
_cell.angle_beta   90.00
_cell.angle_gamma   90.00
#
_symmetry.space_group_name_H-M   'P 1'
#
loop_
_entity.id
_entity.type
_entity.pdbx_description
1 polymer ?
#
loop_
_entity_poly.entity_id
_entity_poly.type
_entity_poly.pdbx_seq_one_letter_code
_entity_poly.pdbx_strand_id
1 'polypeptide(L)' 'MFTTNVGLGRAYSANGEFKKALPYMKAAFDQAPNDLNKTNVEAMIKKLEQGKDINL' A
#
# COMPACT_ATOMS: atom_id res chain seq x y z
N MET A 1 -11.04 -6.59 2.31
CA MET A 1 -10.88 -5.99 3.65
C MET A 1 -9.75 -4.98 3.60
N PHE A 2 -10.05 -3.70 3.85
CA PHE A 2 -9.08 -2.59 3.74
C PHE A 2 -7.81 -2.82 4.56
N THR A 3 -7.95 -3.05 5.87
CA THR A 3 -6.83 -3.17 6.80
C THR A 3 -5.92 -4.37 6.51
N THR A 4 -6.49 -5.49 6.08
CA THR A 4 -5.74 -6.68 5.66
C THR A 4 -4.83 -6.38 4.47
N ASN A 5 -5.37 -5.71 3.46
CA ASN A 5 -4.62 -5.33 2.26
C ASN A 5 -3.50 -4.32 2.59
N VAL A 6 -3.77 -3.35 3.47
CA VAL A 6 -2.74 -2.43 3.98
C VAL A 6 -1.64 -3.21 4.72
N GLY A 7 -2.01 -4.14 5.61
CA GLY A 7 -1.06 -4.94 6.37
C GLY A 7 -0.15 -5.78 5.46
N LEU A 8 -0.73 -6.49 4.49
CA LEU A 8 0.03 -7.30 3.53
C LEU A 8 0.97 -6.46 2.67
N GLY A 9 0.49 -5.34 2.12
CA GLY A 9 1.36 -4.47 1.32
C GLY A 9 2.50 -3.87 2.15
N ARG A 10 2.29 -3.52 3.43
CA ARG A 10 3.37 -3.09 4.33
C ARG A 10 4.37 -4.18 4.63
N ALA A 11 3.93 -5.41 4.84
CA ALA A 11 4.82 -6.55 5.08
C ALA A 11 5.70 -6.85 3.84
N TYR A 12 5.11 -6.91 2.65
CA TYR A 12 5.88 -7.09 1.41
C TYR A 12 6.85 -5.93 1.15
N SER A 13 6.40 -4.70 1.42
CA SER A 13 7.24 -3.51 1.27
C SER A 13 8.46 -3.53 2.18
N ALA A 14 8.29 -3.92 3.45
CA ALA A 14 9.39 -4.03 4.42
C ALA A 14 10.44 -5.08 3.99
N ASN A 15 10.02 -6.10 3.23
CA ASN A 15 10.91 -7.12 2.67
C ASN A 15 11.55 -6.71 1.33
N GLY A 16 11.32 -5.48 0.85
CA GLY A 16 11.79 -5.01 -0.47
C GLY A 16 10.99 -5.58 -1.65
N GLU A 17 9.91 -6.30 -1.40
CA GLU A 17 9.08 -6.96 -2.42
C GLU A 17 8.03 -5.98 -3.00
N PHE A 18 8.46 -4.81 -3.46
CA PHE A 18 7.56 -3.71 -3.84
C PHE A 18 6.55 -4.08 -4.93
N LYS A 19 6.96 -4.92 -5.89
CA LYS A 19 6.07 -5.44 -6.94
C LYS A 19 4.94 -6.31 -6.37
N LYS A 20 5.22 -7.06 -5.30
CA LYS A 20 4.20 -7.87 -4.59
C LYS A 20 3.34 -7.00 -3.69
N ALA A 21 3.87 -5.92 -3.12
CA ALA A 21 3.11 -4.97 -2.30
C ALA A 21 2.06 -4.17 -3.09
N LEU A 22 2.38 -3.80 -4.33
CA LEU A 22 1.54 -2.98 -5.21
C LEU A 22 0.07 -3.46 -5.36
N PRO A 23 -0.20 -4.73 -5.73
CA PRO A 23 -1.58 -5.19 -5.89
C PRO A 23 -2.40 -5.11 -4.59
N TYR A 24 -1.79 -5.36 -3.43
CA TYR A 24 -2.48 -5.20 -2.15
C TYR A 24 -2.79 -3.74 -1.85
N MET A 25 -1.87 -2.81 -2.13
CA MET A 25 -2.12 -1.39 -1.93
C MET A 25 -3.19 -0.84 -2.88
N LYS A 26 -3.23 -1.30 -4.15
CA LYS A 26 -4.31 -0.94 -5.08
C LYS A 26 -5.67 -1.44 -4.58
N ALA A 27 -5.74 -2.69 -4.12
CA ALA A 27 -6.96 -3.22 -3.52
C ALA A 27 -7.36 -2.50 -2.22
N ALA A 28 -6.39 -2.02 -1.43
CA ALA A 28 -6.66 -1.19 -0.26
C ALA A 28 -7.21 0.20 -0.66
N PHE A 29 -6.72 0.79 -1.74
CA PHE A 29 -7.19 2.09 -2.23
C PHE A 29 -8.68 2.05 -2.59
N ASP A 30 -9.11 1.00 -3.30
CA ASP A 30 -10.51 0.81 -3.68
C ASP A 30 -11.43 0.50 -2.48
N GLN A 31 -10.87 -0.04 -1.40
CA GLN A 31 -11.60 -0.43 -0.19
C GLN A 31 -11.51 0.62 0.93
N ALA A 32 -10.86 1.75 0.69
CA ALA A 32 -10.65 2.78 1.70
C ALA A 32 -12.00 3.32 2.21
N PRO A 33 -12.25 3.35 3.53
CA PRO A 33 -13.55 3.73 4.08
C PRO A 33 -13.79 5.26 4.11
N ASN A 34 -12.75 6.05 3.83
CA ASN A 34 -12.79 7.52 3.78
C ASN A 34 -11.63 8.07 2.95
N ASP A 35 -11.71 9.35 2.61
CA ASP A 35 -10.74 10.03 1.75
C ASP A 35 -9.35 10.14 2.37
N LEU A 36 -9.26 10.28 3.70
CA LEU A 36 -7.97 10.31 4.41
C LEU A 36 -7.20 9.00 4.18
N ASN A 37 -7.87 7.87 4.35
CA ASN A 37 -7.29 6.56 4.11
C ASN A 37 -6.93 6.36 2.64
N LYS A 38 -7.79 6.82 1.73
CA LYS A 38 -7.55 6.74 0.29
C LYS A 38 -6.30 7.53 -0.13
N THR A 39 -6.16 8.75 0.38
CA THR A 39 -5.00 9.62 0.16
C THR A 39 -3.72 8.99 0.70
N ASN A 40 -3.77 8.42 1.91
CA ASN A 40 -2.62 7.74 2.51
C ASN A 40 -2.18 6.54 1.67
N VAL A 41 -3.12 5.70 1.23
CA VAL A 41 -2.80 4.54 0.39
C VAL A 41 -2.28 4.98 -0.99
N GLU A 42 -2.80 6.05 -1.57
CA GLU A 42 -2.27 6.61 -2.82
C GLU A 42 -0.79 7.01 -2.68
N ALA A 43 -0.42 7.65 -1.58
CA ALA A 43 0.97 8.01 -1.30
C ALA A 43 1.85 6.76 -1.13
N MET A 44 1.34 5.71 -0.49
CA MET A 44 2.02 4.41 -0.37
C MET A 44 2.23 3.77 -1.75
N ILE A 45 1.21 3.76 -2.62
CA ILE A 45 1.33 3.25 -4.00
C ILE A 45 2.44 3.98 -4.75
N LYS A 46 2.49 5.32 -4.69
CA LYS A 46 3.53 6.12 -5.34
C LYS A 46 4.94 5.76 -4.86
N LYS A 47 5.13 5.52 -3.56
CA LYS A 47 6.42 5.05 -3.02
C LYS A 47 6.80 3.68 -3.60
N LEU A 48 5.86 2.74 -3.64
CA LEU A 48 6.10 1.41 -4.21
C LEU A 48 6.43 1.44 -5.71
N GLU A 49 5.77 2.31 -6.48
CA GLU A 49 6.07 2.52 -7.90
C GLU A 49 7.48 3.08 -8.13
N GLN A 50 8.00 3.84 -7.16
CA GLN A 50 9.39 4.32 -7.14
C GLN A 50 10.39 3.28 -6.60
N GLY A 51 9.93 2.08 -6.23
CA GLY A 51 10.77 1.05 -5.61
C GLY A 51 11.25 1.44 -4.21
N LYS A 52 10.45 2.19 -3.46
CA LYS A 52 10.74 2.62 -2.09
C LYS A 52 9.85 1.90 -1.10
N ASP A 53 10.40 1.60 0.07
CA ASP A 53 9.61 1.09 1.18
C ASP A 53 8.60 2.16 1.65
N ILE A 54 7.36 1.75 1.89
CA ILE A 54 6.30 2.61 2.41
C ILE A 54 6.47 2.94 3.90
N ASN A 55 7.26 2.15 4.64
CA ASN A 55 7.55 2.40 6.06
C ASN A 55 8.68 3.42 6.29
N LEU A 56 9.39 3.82 5.23
CA LEU A 56 10.44 4.86 5.23
C LEU A 56 9.89 6.16 4.66
#